data_AF-A0AAD4T374-F1
#
_entry.id   AF-A0AAD4T374-F1
#
_cell.length_a   1.000
_cell.length_b   1.000
_cell.length_c   1.000
_cell.angle_alpha   90.00
_cell.angle_beta   90.00
_cell.angle_gamma   90.00
#
_symmetry.space_group_name_H-M   'P 1'
#
loop_
_entity.id
_entity.type
_entity.pdbx_description
1 polymer ?
#
loop_
_entity_poly.entity_id
_entity_poly.type
_entity_poly.pdbx_seq_one_letter_code
_entity_poly.pdbx_strand_id
1 'polypeptide(L)'
;MQHSKVSKSENGTLFGAKITGGGSGGSVCILGRNCLRSSEQILEIQQKYKAATGFKPFVFEGSSPGAGEFGYLKIHRRFPPTEA
;
A
#
# COMPACT_ATOMS: atom_id res chain seq x y z
N MET A 1 -8.65 0.10 24.89
CA MET A 1 -8.58 0.24 23.42
C MET A 1 -9.62 -0.67 22.81
N GLN A 2 -10.77 -0.09 22.48
CA GLN A 2 -11.91 -0.84 21.99
C GLN A 2 -11.62 -1.20 20.53
N HIS A 3 -11.41 -2.49 20.26
CA HIS A 3 -11.46 -3.00 18.89
C HIS A 3 -12.86 -2.71 18.38
N SER A 4 -13.01 -1.60 17.66
CA SER A 4 -14.23 -1.27 16.94
C SER A 4 -14.56 -2.46 16.07
N LYS A 5 -15.76 -3.04 16.30
CA LYS A 5 -16.38 -4.08 15.47
C LYS A 5 -15.89 -3.94 14.03
N VAL A 6 -15.17 -4.94 13.54
CA VAL A 6 -14.95 -5.11 12.10
C VAL A 6 -16.35 -5.09 11.51
N SER A 7 -16.73 -3.97 10.91
CA SER A 7 -17.91 -3.91 10.08
C SER A 7 -17.61 -4.87 8.96
N LYS A 8 -18.11 -6.09 9.09
CA LYS A 8 -18.02 -7.15 8.10
C LYS A 8 -18.89 -6.69 6.93
N SER A 9 -18.43 -5.69 6.18
CA SER A 9 -18.98 -5.45 4.86
C SER A 9 -18.52 -6.67 4.09
N GLU A 10 -19.44 -7.57 3.77
CA GLU A 10 -19.13 -8.84 3.12
C GLU A 10 -18.38 -8.68 1.79
N ASN A 11 -18.27 -7.44 1.28
CA ASN A 11 -17.56 -7.05 0.05
C ASN A 11 -16.62 -5.84 0.22
N GLY A 12 -15.92 -5.71 1.36
CA GLY A 12 -14.90 -4.67 1.51
C GLY A 12 -13.84 -4.75 0.41
N THR A 13 -13.39 -3.62 -0.13
CA THR A 13 -12.28 -3.60 -1.12
C THR A 13 -10.96 -3.15 -0.51
N LEU A 14 -10.97 -2.56 0.70
CA LEU A 14 -9.77 -2.33 1.52
C LEU A 14 -9.62 -3.44 2.55
N PHE A 15 -8.47 -4.09 2.58
CA PHE A 15 -8.17 -5.26 3.40
C PHE A 15 -7.46 -4.91 4.71
N GLY A 16 -6.67 -3.83 4.72
CA GLY A 16 -5.95 -3.41 5.91
C GLY A 16 -5.13 -2.15 5.67
N ALA A 17 -4.65 -1.55 6.75
CA ALA A 17 -3.82 -0.37 6.69
C ALA A 17 -2.81 -0.36 7.85
N LYS A 18 -1.63 0.22 7.61
CA LYS A 18 -0.59 0.42 8.64
C LYS A 18 0.25 1.65 8.32
N ILE A 19 0.72 2.35 9.35
CA ILE A 19 1.76 3.37 9.17
C ILE A 19 3.02 2.73 8.54
N THR A 20 3.73 3.50 7.71
CA THR A 20 5.02 3.08 7.13
C THR A 20 6.11 4.08 7.51
N GLY A 21 7.30 3.58 7.87
CA GLY A 21 8.39 4.37 8.46
C GLY A 21 8.38 4.43 9.99
N GLY A 22 9.02 5.44 10.56
CA GLY A 22 9.26 5.57 12.02
C GLY A 22 8.10 6.12 12.85
N GLY A 23 7.04 6.66 12.24
CA GLY A 23 5.88 7.24 12.94
C GLY A 23 5.99 8.75 13.20
N SER A 24 5.16 9.26 14.14
CA SER A 24 5.02 10.69 14.47
C SER A 24 4.53 11.58 13.31
N GLY A 25 3.85 10.98 12.34
CA GLY A 25 3.43 11.60 11.09
C GLY A 25 3.73 10.69 9.91
N GLY A 26 3.85 11.28 8.72
CA GLY A 26 4.28 10.56 7.52
C GLY A 26 3.14 9.89 6.75
N SER A 27 3.36 8.64 6.33
CA SER A 27 2.49 7.93 5.38
C SER A 27 1.83 6.70 6.00
N VAL A 28 0.64 6.39 5.50
CA VAL A 28 -0.08 5.15 5.80
C VAL A 28 -0.15 4.33 4.52
N CYS A 29 0.30 3.07 4.59
CA CYS A 29 0.10 2.10 3.52
C CYS A 29 -1.26 1.43 3.71
N ILE A 30 -2.05 1.38 2.64
CA ILE A 30 -3.38 0.75 2.62
C ILE A 30 -3.35 -0.35 1.57
N LEU A 31 -3.73 -1.57 1.97
CA LEU A 31 -3.86 -2.71 1.09
C LEU A 31 -5.31 -2.88 0.68
N GLY A 32 -5.58 -3.03 -0.61
CA GLY A 32 -6.92 -3.23 -1.15
C GLY A 32 -6.92 -3.82 -2.55
N ARG A 33 -8.11 -4.08 -3.10
CA ARG A 33 -8.28 -4.49 -4.49
C ARG A 33 -7.91 -3.34 -5.43
N ASN A 34 -7.26 -3.68 -6.54
CA ASN A 34 -7.07 -2.74 -7.65
C ASN A 34 -8.37 -2.59 -8.44
N CYS A 35 -9.27 -1.74 -7.95
CA CYS A 35 -10.55 -1.43 -8.60
C CYS A 35 -11.03 -0.01 -8.24
N LEU A 36 -11.91 0.55 -9.07
CA LEU A 36 -12.46 1.90 -8.90
C LEU A 36 -13.06 2.13 -7.50
N ARG A 37 -13.77 1.13 -6.97
CA ARG A 37 -14.38 1.20 -5.65
C ARG A 37 -13.35 1.42 -4.53
N SER A 38 -12.16 0.81 -4.63
CA SER A 38 -11.10 1.08 -3.66
C SER A 38 -10.62 2.51 -3.76
N SER A 39 -10.40 3.03 -4.97
CA SER A 39 -9.97 4.41 -5.19
C SER A 39 -10.97 5.42 -4.64
N GLU A 40 -12.28 5.20 -4.83
CA GLU A 40 -13.35 6.01 -4.24
C GLU A 40 -13.29 6.01 -2.71
N GLN A 41 -13.12 4.84 -2.08
CA GLN A 41 -12.98 4.74 -0.63
C GLN A 41 -11.72 5.44 -0.10
N ILE A 42 -10.60 5.40 -0.83
CA ILE A 42 -9.39 6.16 -0.48
C ILE A 42 -9.63 7.67 -0.54
N LEU A 43 -10.36 8.14 -1.56
CA LEU A 43 -10.72 9.56 -1.67
C LEU A 43 -11.66 10.00 -0.53
N GLU A 44 -12.62 9.17 -0.13
CA GLU A 44 -13.46 9.46 1.04
C GLU A 44 -12.63 9.60 2.32
N ILE A 45 -11.66 8.71 2.53
CA ILE A 45 -10.73 8.78 3.68
C ILE A 45 -9.94 10.09 3.64
N GLN A 46 -9.42 10.47 2.48
CA GLN A 46 -8.69 11.74 2.29
C GLN A 46 -9.57 12.95 2.64
N GLN A 47 -10.83 12.98 2.20
CA GLN A 47 -11.75 14.08 2.48
C GLN A 47 -12.14 14.14 3.97
N LYS A 48 -12.42 12.99 4.59
CA LYS A 48 -12.69 12.90 6.03
C LYS A 48 -11.51 13.40 6.86
N TYR A 49 -10.28 13.03 6.48
CA TYR A 49 -9.06 13.51 7.14
C TYR A 49 -8.87 15.03 6.97
N LYS A 50 -9.10 15.56 5.77
CA LYS A 50 -9.06 17.01 5.50
C LYS A 50 -10.08 17.76 6.35
N ALA A 51 -11.31 17.28 6.43
CA ALA A 51 -12.36 17.91 7.23
C ALA A 51 -11.99 17.92 8.73
N ALA A 52 -11.37 16.85 9.23
CA ALA A 52 -11.02 16.73 10.64
C ALA A 52 -9.75 17.51 11.04
N THR A 53 -8.80 17.71 10.12
CA THR A 53 -7.45 18.23 10.46
C THR A 53 -7.07 19.50 9.71
N GLY A 54 -7.82 19.88 8.67
CA GLY A 54 -7.45 20.93 7.71
C GLY A 54 -6.41 20.50 6.68
N PHE A 55 -5.71 19.36 6.86
CA PHE A 55 -4.67 18.89 5.97
C PHE A 55 -5.22 17.89 4.93
N LYS A 56 -4.94 18.12 3.64
CA LYS A 56 -5.29 17.18 2.57
C LYS A 56 -4.07 16.31 2.22
N PRO A 57 -3.98 15.05 2.67
CA PRO A 57 -2.82 14.22 2.39
C PRO A 57 -2.72 13.86 0.90
N PHE A 58 -1.50 13.72 0.39
CA PHE A 58 -1.27 13.24 -0.97
C PHE A 58 -1.55 11.72 -1.07
N VAL A 59 -2.18 11.29 -2.16
CA VAL A 59 -2.44 9.86 -2.43
C VAL A 59 -1.40 9.38 -3.43
N PHE A 60 -0.55 8.46 -2.99
CA PHE A 60 0.39 7.75 -3.85
C PHE A 60 -0.30 6.52 -4.44
N GLU A 61 -0.23 6.36 -5.76
CA GLU A 61 -0.77 5.21 -6.48
C GLU A 61 0.26 4.73 -7.51
N GLY A 62 0.25 3.43 -7.78
CA GLY A 62 1.17 2.77 -8.71
C GLY A 62 2.51 2.39 -8.07
N SER A 63 3.36 1.77 -8.88
CA SER A 63 4.73 1.40 -8.52
C SER A 63 5.68 2.06 -9.51
N SER A 64 6.77 2.62 -9.02
CA SER A 64 7.84 3.11 -9.87
C SER A 64 8.73 1.95 -10.34
N PRO A 65 9.49 2.13 -11.44
CA PRO A 65 10.53 1.19 -11.81
C PRO A 65 11.51 0.94 -10.66
N GLY A 66 11.85 -0.33 -10.43
CA GLY A 66 12.85 -0.72 -9.44
C GLY A 66 14.27 -0.53 -9.98
N ALA A 67 15.29 -0.66 -9.11
CA ALA A 67 16.70 -0.53 -9.51
C ALA A 67 17.09 -1.46 -10.68
N GLY A 68 16.45 -2.63 -10.79
CA GLY A 68 16.68 -3.56 -11.89
C GLY A 68 16.27 -3.02 -13.27
N GLU A 69 15.34 -2.07 -13.36
CA GLU A 69 14.96 -1.47 -14.65
C GLU A 69 16.11 -0.63 -15.25
N PHE A 70 16.94 -0.02 -14.39
CA PHE A 70 18.01 0.88 -14.80
C PHE A 70 19.34 0.15 -15.11
N GLY A 71 19.35 -1.19 -15.03
CA GLY A 71 20.51 -2.03 -15.27
C GLY A 71 21.07 -2.68 -14.00
N TYR A 72 21.50 -3.94 -14.13
CA TYR A 72 22.04 -4.73 -13.03
C TYR A 72 23.06 -5.76 -13.56
N LEU A 73 24.02 -6.15 -12.71
CA LEU A 73 24.91 -7.27 -13.00
C LEU A 73 24.16 -8.59 -12.80
N LYS A 74 23.99 -9.36 -13.88
CA LYS A 74 23.38 -10.70 -13.81
C LYS A 74 24.47 -11.76 -13.59
N ILE A 75 24.51 -12.33 -12.39
CA ILE A 75 25.46 -13.39 -12.04
C ILE A 75 24.89 -14.74 -12.50
N HIS A 76 25.68 -15.50 -13.26
CA HIS A 76 25.33 -16.85 -13.71
C HIS A 76 26.17 -17.88 -12.95
N ARG A 77 25.58 -19.01 -12.56
CA ARG A 77 26.34 -20.11 -11.94
C ARG A 77 27.29 -20.70 -12.97
N ARG A 78 28.54 -20.89 -12.59
CA ARG A 78 29.59 -21.43 -13.48
C ARG A 78 29.42 -22.92 -13.78
N PHE A 79 28.67 -23.63 -12.94
CA PHE A 79 28.40 -25.06 -13.08
C PHE A 79 26.88 -25.30 -12.99
N PRO A 80 26.30 -26.17 -13.84
CA PRO A 80 24.91 -26.58 -13.71
C PRO A 80 24.70 -27.31 -12.37
N PRO A 81 23.48 -27.33 -11.80
CA PRO A 81 23.20 -28.16 -10.64
C PRO A 81 23.50 -29.61 -11.01
N THR A 82 24.32 -30.28 -10.21
CA THR A 82 24.50 -31.73 -10.30
C THR A 82 23.13 -32.38 -10.11
N GLU A 83 22.65 -33.14 -11.09
CA GLU A 83 21.43 -33.94 -10.93
C GLU A 83 21.64 -34.90 -9.75
N ALA A 84 20.64 -34.96 -8.86
CA ALA A 84 20.57 -35.89 -7.73
C ALA A 84 19.68 -37.07 -8.09
#